data_AF-A0A8J9YCH0-F1
#
_entry.id   AF-A0A8J9YCH0-F1
#
_cell.length_a   1.000
_cell.length_b   1.000
_cell.length_c   1.000
_cell.angle_alpha   90.00
_cell.angle_beta   90.00
_cell.angle_gamma   90.00
#
_symmetry.space_group_name_H-M   'P 1'
#
loop_
_entity.id
_entity.type
_entity.pdbx_description
1 polymer ?
#
loop_
_entity_poly.entity_id
_entity_poly.type
_entity_poly.pdbx_seq_one_letter_code
_entity_poly.pdbx_strand_id
1 'polypeptide(L)'
;MVRKQNFPLQRTREQAYVYAMSAAALSWSIARACAAGALAACSCAAPPRAPPRPPRQAVPPEPQARFKWGGCGDNFQWAERFAKQFLDTHEIDVRDGRIEDEIIDFETTTEKPTTTAEPTTAPPVVILVDDQPAPANTSMAPRRKGKRGKKRLPRSPRRGRPTRKRFRSRYDYEDDEKEYQYRNIEYRMAADDPRFDPQVDLHTRLHHLRTLIASANLVNNRFGRRVVSQGMRTKCTCHGVSGSCSVRTCWRALTALSRAGAALAREAGRAAALPPRAPRPRPLRRARSRLRYVTPSPDYCEPDPAAGSLGTHGRKCNASLGQGAGGCARLCCGRGRRALRAARLERCRCRYHWCCRVDCQLCRVTTEEHYCN
;
A
#
# COMPACT_ATOMS: atom_id res chain seq x y z
N MET A 1 -19.67 -2.04 5.90
CA MET A 1 -19.23 -1.02 4.93
C MET A 1 -17.80 -0.62 5.28
N VAL A 2 -16.82 -1.02 4.47
CA VAL A 2 -15.43 -0.56 4.62
C VAL A 2 -15.44 0.91 4.21
N ARG A 3 -15.21 1.84 5.15
CA ARG A 3 -14.95 3.24 4.80
C ARG A 3 -13.77 3.23 3.82
N LYS A 4 -14.00 3.68 2.58
CA LYS A 4 -12.91 4.08 1.69
C LYS A 4 -12.14 5.16 2.45
N GLN A 5 -11.06 4.77 3.11
CA GLN A 5 -10.04 5.74 3.47
C GLN A 5 -9.48 6.20 2.12
N ASN A 6 -9.97 7.34 1.64
CA ASN A 6 -9.34 8.04 0.53
C ASN A 6 -7.93 8.35 1.01
N PHE A 7 -6.98 7.47 0.65
CA PHE A 7 -5.58 7.73 0.91
C PHE A 7 -5.23 8.99 0.12
N PRO A 8 -4.82 10.06 0.80
CA PRO A 8 -4.53 11.33 0.18
C PRO A 8 -3.51 11.13 -0.96
N LEU A 9 -3.70 11.72 -2.15
CA LEU A 9 -2.79 11.60 -3.32
C LEU A 9 -1.44 12.32 -3.09
N GLN A 10 -0.75 12.07 -1.98
CA GLN A 10 0.61 12.53 -1.78
C GLN A 10 1.55 11.72 -2.69
N ARG A 11 2.19 12.38 -3.66
CA ARG A 11 3.16 11.72 -4.55
C ARG A 11 4.59 12.07 -4.16
N THR A 12 4.95 11.61 -2.96
CA THR A 12 6.23 11.78 -2.29
C THR A 12 7.28 10.76 -2.75
N ARG A 13 8.48 10.82 -2.16
CA ARG A 13 9.55 9.85 -2.40
C ARG A 13 9.14 8.44 -1.99
N GLU A 14 8.39 8.31 -0.91
CA GLU A 14 7.85 7.06 -0.37
C GLU A 14 6.84 6.46 -1.36
N GLN A 15 5.95 7.30 -1.89
CA GLN A 15 4.99 6.84 -2.88
C GLN A 15 5.66 6.40 -4.19
N ALA A 16 6.75 7.06 -4.60
CA ALA A 16 7.54 6.63 -5.75
C ALA A 16 8.12 5.21 -5.58
N TYR A 17 8.54 4.86 -4.36
CA TYR A 17 8.95 3.51 -4.01
C TYR A 17 7.78 2.52 -4.09
N VAL A 18 6.61 2.88 -3.55
CA VAL A 18 5.41 2.01 -3.57
C VAL A 18 5.02 1.65 -5.00
N TYR A 19 4.88 2.62 -5.90
CA TYR A 19 4.54 2.36 -7.31
C TYR A 19 5.57 1.47 -8.01
N ALA A 20 6.86 1.76 -7.81
CA ALA A 20 7.92 0.95 -8.39
C ALA A 20 7.93 -0.48 -7.82
N MET A 21 7.71 -0.66 -6.52
CA MET A 21 7.62 -1.96 -5.88
C MET A 21 6.40 -2.75 -6.32
N SER A 22 5.23 -2.11 -6.44
CA SER A 22 4.01 -2.74 -6.93
C SER A 22 4.19 -3.27 -8.34
N ALA A 23 4.77 -2.46 -9.24
CA ALA A 23 5.08 -2.88 -10.59
C ALA A 23 6.13 -4.00 -10.65
N ALA A 24 7.16 -3.92 -9.79
CA ALA A 24 8.17 -4.97 -9.66
C ALA A 24 7.55 -6.29 -9.16
N ALA A 25 6.75 -6.24 -8.10
CA ALA A 25 6.13 -7.41 -7.48
C ALA A 25 5.12 -8.07 -8.43
N LEU A 26 4.28 -7.29 -9.11
CA LEU A 26 3.32 -7.81 -10.08
C LEU A 26 4.03 -8.55 -11.22
N SER A 27 5.03 -7.93 -11.85
CA SER A 27 5.80 -8.59 -12.92
C SER A 27 6.59 -9.80 -12.41
N TRP A 28 7.08 -9.76 -11.17
CA TRP A 28 7.81 -10.89 -10.57
C TRP A 28 6.90 -12.08 -10.30
N SER A 29 5.77 -11.86 -9.62
CA SER A 29 4.83 -12.90 -9.22
C SER A 29 4.22 -13.59 -10.43
N ILE A 30 3.77 -12.81 -11.42
CA ILE A 30 3.16 -13.35 -12.64
C ILE A 30 4.17 -14.16 -13.46
N ALA A 31 5.39 -13.66 -13.65
CA ALA A 31 6.40 -14.37 -14.42
C ALA A 31 6.73 -15.74 -13.83
N ARG A 32 6.75 -15.84 -12.49
CA ARG A 32 6.96 -17.09 -11.76
C ARG A 32 5.73 -18.00 -11.81
N ALA A 33 4.53 -17.44 -11.72
CA ALA A 33 3.30 -18.21 -11.86
C ALA A 33 3.17 -18.83 -13.27
N CYS A 34 3.58 -18.10 -14.32
CA CYS A 34 3.69 -18.65 -15.68
C CYS A 34 4.68 -19.82 -15.74
N ALA A 35 5.86 -19.69 -15.14
CA ALA A 35 6.85 -20.76 -15.13
C ALA A 35 6.44 -21.97 -14.25
N ALA A 36 5.61 -21.75 -13.22
CA ALA A 36 5.04 -22.81 -12.41
C ALA A 36 3.85 -23.52 -13.08
N GLY A 37 3.38 -23.04 -14.24
CA GLY A 37 2.17 -23.55 -14.89
C GLY A 37 0.87 -23.22 -14.15
N ALA A 38 0.89 -22.24 -13.24
CA ALA A 38 -0.26 -21.86 -12.43
C ALA A 38 -1.28 -20.98 -13.18
N LEU A 39 -0.92 -20.46 -14.35
CA LEU A 39 -1.74 -19.56 -15.16
C LEU A 39 -1.90 -20.14 -16.57
N ALA A 40 -3.14 -20.35 -17.02
CA ALA A 40 -3.42 -20.86 -18.36
C ALA A 40 -3.06 -19.87 -19.49
N ALA A 41 -3.04 -18.57 -19.18
CA ALA A 41 -2.80 -17.50 -20.16
C ALA A 41 -1.32 -17.34 -20.58
N CYS A 42 -0.40 -18.05 -19.93
CA CYS A 42 1.03 -17.96 -20.20
C CYS A 42 1.77 -19.26 -19.92
N SER A 43 2.95 -19.41 -20.51
CA SER A 43 3.83 -20.56 -20.32
C SER A 43 5.24 -20.12 -19.95
N CYS A 44 6.18 -21.07 -19.87
CA CYS A 44 7.60 -20.83 -19.69
C CYS A 44 8.14 -19.72 -20.60
N ALA A 45 9.19 -19.03 -20.15
CA ALA A 45 9.99 -18.21 -21.05
C ALA A 45 10.63 -19.06 -22.15
N ALA A 46 10.56 -18.58 -23.39
CA ALA A 46 11.37 -19.15 -24.47
C ALA A 46 12.87 -19.01 -24.14
N PRO A 47 13.71 -20.00 -24.47
CA PRO A 47 15.13 -19.92 -24.24
C PRO A 47 15.74 -18.74 -25.02
N PRO A 48 16.76 -18.05 -24.46
CA PRO A 48 17.42 -16.97 -25.17
C PRO A 48 17.99 -17.44 -26.51
N ARG A 49 17.72 -16.68 -27.58
CA ARG A 49 18.21 -16.99 -28.94
C ARG A 49 19.74 -16.93 -29.07
N ALA A 50 20.40 -16.15 -28.20
CA ALA A 50 21.85 -16.02 -28.24
C ALA A 50 22.52 -17.18 -27.50
N PRO A 51 23.62 -17.74 -28.05
CA PRO A 51 24.43 -18.71 -27.33
C PRO A 51 24.97 -18.08 -26.04
N PRO A 52 25.20 -18.89 -25.00
CA PRO A 52 25.56 -18.39 -23.68
C PRO A 52 26.87 -17.59 -23.73
N ARG A 53 26.77 -16.29 -23.40
CA ARG A 53 27.97 -15.45 -23.24
C ARG A 53 28.71 -15.86 -21.96
N PRO A 54 30.04 -16.01 -21.99
CA PRO A 54 30.80 -16.32 -20.80
C PRO A 54 30.62 -15.22 -19.74
N PRO A 55 30.67 -15.55 -18.43
CA PRO A 55 30.61 -14.56 -17.37
C PRO A 55 31.75 -13.54 -17.52
N ARG A 56 31.44 -12.24 -17.45
CA ARG A 56 32.43 -11.14 -17.57
C ARG A 56 33.52 -11.12 -16.48
N GLN A 57 33.47 -12.03 -15.50
CA GLN A 57 34.33 -12.03 -14.30
C GLN A 57 34.79 -13.44 -13.88
N ALA A 58 34.67 -14.46 -14.73
CA ALA A 58 35.27 -15.76 -14.44
C ALA A 58 36.73 -15.75 -14.94
N VAL A 59 37.67 -15.63 -14.01
CA VAL A 59 39.10 -15.89 -14.21
C VAL A 59 39.40 -17.15 -13.40
N PRO A 60 39.86 -18.27 -13.98
CA PRO A 60 40.26 -18.50 -15.37
C PRO A 60 39.07 -18.68 -16.33
N PRO A 61 39.28 -18.60 -17.65
CA PRO A 61 38.26 -18.92 -18.64
C PRO A 61 37.95 -20.43 -18.55
N GLU A 62 36.88 -20.80 -17.87
CA GLU A 62 36.34 -22.15 -17.94
C GLU A 62 36.06 -22.41 -19.44
N PRO A 63 36.78 -23.35 -20.09
CA PRO A 63 36.78 -23.51 -21.53
C PRO A 63 35.36 -23.89 -21.95
N GLN A 64 34.63 -22.93 -22.54
CA GLN A 64 33.25 -23.09 -22.98
C GLN A 64 32.43 -23.90 -21.97
N ALA A 65 31.88 -23.28 -20.93
CA ALA A 65 30.82 -23.90 -20.14
C ALA A 65 29.67 -24.37 -21.06
N ARG A 66 29.74 -25.61 -21.59
CA ARG A 66 28.82 -26.23 -22.54
C ARG A 66 27.54 -26.60 -21.81
N PHE A 67 26.83 -25.59 -21.32
CA PHE A 67 25.48 -25.79 -20.82
C PHE A 67 24.49 -25.65 -21.96
N LYS A 68 23.42 -26.45 -21.90
CA LYS A 68 22.29 -26.33 -22.82
C LYS A 68 21.21 -25.48 -22.17
N TRP A 69 20.56 -24.63 -22.95
CA TRP A 69 19.33 -23.99 -22.51
C TRP A 69 18.24 -25.05 -22.35
N GLY A 70 17.53 -25.03 -21.23
CA GLY A 70 16.45 -25.97 -20.96
C GLY A 70 15.79 -25.68 -19.62
N GLY A 71 14.84 -26.51 -19.21
CA GLY A 71 14.01 -26.26 -18.03
C GLY A 71 12.98 -25.14 -18.26
N CYS A 72 12.31 -24.73 -17.19
CA CYS A 72 11.24 -23.73 -17.25
C CYS A 72 11.73 -22.38 -16.70
N GLY A 73 11.98 -21.42 -17.60
CA GLY A 73 12.39 -20.06 -17.23
C GLY A 73 11.21 -19.15 -16.88
N ASP A 74 11.45 -18.17 -16.00
CA ASP A 74 10.44 -17.18 -15.60
C ASP A 74 10.08 -16.26 -16.78
N ASN A 75 8.80 -16.25 -17.18
CA ASN A 75 8.31 -15.51 -18.36
C ASN A 75 8.08 -14.02 -18.07
N PHE A 76 9.18 -13.30 -17.86
CA PHE A 76 9.15 -11.88 -17.54
C PHE A 76 8.57 -11.02 -18.66
N GLN A 77 8.77 -11.38 -19.93
CA GLN A 77 8.26 -10.59 -21.07
C GLN A 77 6.72 -10.57 -21.09
N TRP A 78 6.09 -11.72 -20.85
CA TRP A 78 4.63 -11.78 -20.72
C TRP A 78 4.17 -10.97 -19.51
N ALA A 79 4.80 -11.17 -18.34
CA ALA A 79 4.45 -10.49 -17.10
C ALA A 79 4.64 -8.96 -17.16
N GLU A 80 5.64 -8.47 -17.90
CA GLU A 80 5.85 -7.03 -18.10
C GLU A 80 4.72 -6.42 -18.94
N ARG A 81 4.27 -7.11 -19.99
CA ARG A 81 3.14 -6.64 -20.82
C ARG A 81 1.85 -6.59 -20.01
N PHE A 82 1.57 -7.66 -19.25
CA PHE A 82 0.43 -7.68 -18.33
C PHE A 82 0.51 -6.53 -17.33
N ALA A 83 1.66 -6.35 -16.66
CA ALA A 83 1.80 -5.30 -15.65
C ALA A 83 1.71 -3.89 -16.22
N LYS A 84 2.12 -3.66 -17.47
CA LYS A 84 1.88 -2.39 -18.18
C LYS A 84 0.39 -2.17 -18.37
N GLN A 85 -0.33 -3.14 -18.91
CA GLN A 85 -1.77 -3.00 -19.14
C GLN A 85 -2.57 -2.84 -17.84
N PHE A 86 -2.13 -3.49 -16.76
CA PHE A 86 -2.83 -3.42 -15.48
C PHE A 86 -2.54 -2.13 -14.70
N LEU A 87 -1.28 -1.67 -14.66
CA LEU A 87 -0.87 -0.53 -13.82
C LEU A 87 -0.77 0.79 -14.56
N ASP A 88 -0.48 0.78 -15.86
CA ASP A 88 -0.17 2.01 -16.60
C ASP A 88 -1.41 2.59 -17.30
N THR A 89 -2.46 1.81 -17.58
CA THR A 89 -3.64 2.26 -18.37
C THR A 89 -4.31 3.49 -17.76
N HIS A 90 -4.74 3.41 -16.50
CA HIS A 90 -5.36 4.54 -15.79
C HIS A 90 -4.43 5.76 -15.75
N GLU A 91 -3.13 5.57 -15.49
CA GLU A 91 -2.16 6.66 -15.42
C GLU A 91 -1.90 7.31 -16.80
N ILE A 92 -2.04 6.55 -17.89
CA ILE A 92 -1.95 7.08 -19.26
C ILE A 92 -3.16 7.96 -19.54
N ASP A 93 -4.36 7.49 -19.20
CA ASP A 93 -5.59 8.24 -19.47
C ASP A 93 -5.65 9.55 -18.65
N VAL A 94 -5.26 9.51 -17.37
CA VAL A 94 -5.13 10.73 -16.54
C VAL A 94 -4.07 11.68 -17.10
N ARG A 95 -2.90 11.16 -17.52
CA ARG A 95 -1.83 12.01 -18.09
C ARG A 95 -2.26 12.68 -19.40
N ASP A 96 -2.98 11.95 -20.24
CA ASP A 96 -3.39 12.39 -21.56
C ASP A 96 -4.72 13.18 -21.53
N GLY A 97 -5.30 13.39 -20.33
CA GLY A 97 -6.53 14.16 -20.14
C GLY A 97 -7.76 13.47 -20.73
N ARG A 98 -7.76 12.14 -20.84
CA ARG A 98 -8.86 11.33 -21.39
C ARG A 98 -9.90 10.93 -20.35
N ILE A 99 -9.55 11.09 -19.07
CA ILE A 99 -10.49 11.02 -17.96
C ILE A 99 -10.76 12.48 -17.61
N GLU A 100 -11.95 12.96 -17.95
CA GLU A 100 -12.53 14.09 -17.25
C GLU A 100 -12.87 13.54 -15.87
N ASP A 101 -12.14 13.96 -14.85
CA ASP A 101 -12.59 13.69 -13.49
C ASP A 101 -13.96 14.34 -13.39
N GLU A 102 -15.04 13.56 -13.33
CA GLU A 102 -16.21 13.97 -12.58
C GLU A 102 -15.66 14.29 -11.20
N ILE A 103 -15.35 15.57 -10.97
CA ILE A 103 -15.37 16.10 -9.62
C ILE A 103 -16.71 15.61 -9.11
N ILE A 104 -16.72 14.83 -8.04
CA ILE A 104 -17.95 14.65 -7.31
C ILE A 104 -18.22 16.02 -6.69
N ASP A 105 -18.71 16.94 -7.52
CA ASP A 105 -19.57 18.00 -7.09
C ASP A 105 -20.75 17.23 -6.52
N PHE A 106 -20.82 17.18 -5.20
CA PHE A 106 -22.09 16.95 -4.56
C PHE A 106 -22.96 18.15 -4.99
N GLU A 107 -23.60 18.05 -6.15
CA GLU A 107 -24.81 18.80 -6.39
C GLU A 107 -25.76 18.36 -5.28
N THR A 108 -25.90 19.22 -4.27
CA THR A 108 -27.06 19.24 -3.39
C THR A 108 -28.29 19.57 -4.23
N THR A 109 -28.71 18.63 -5.07
CA THR A 109 -30.09 18.57 -5.54
C THR A 109 -30.93 18.30 -4.30
N THR A 110 -31.47 19.39 -3.78
CA THR A 110 -32.45 19.41 -2.72
C THR A 110 -33.78 18.94 -3.31
N GLU A 111 -33.82 17.74 -3.88
CA GLU A 111 -35.08 17.08 -4.21
C GLU A 111 -35.50 16.29 -2.99
N LYS A 112 -36.34 16.94 -2.19
CA LYS A 112 -37.12 16.34 -1.13
C LYS A 112 -37.95 15.20 -1.72
N PRO A 113 -37.69 13.92 -1.41
CA PRO A 113 -38.60 12.86 -1.82
C PRO A 113 -39.81 12.95 -0.88
N THR A 114 -40.91 13.48 -1.41
CA THR A 114 -42.22 13.25 -0.80
C THR A 114 -42.65 11.86 -1.24
N THR A 115 -42.33 10.85 -0.44
CA THR A 115 -42.95 9.53 -0.57
C THR A 115 -43.33 9.02 0.80
N THR A 116 -44.64 9.11 1.05
CA THR A 116 -45.36 8.37 2.07
C THR A 116 -45.11 6.88 1.83
N ALA A 117 -44.38 6.21 2.72
CA ALA A 117 -44.32 4.77 2.77
C ALA A 117 -44.30 4.30 4.23
N GLU A 118 -45.18 3.35 4.52
CA GLU A 118 -45.48 2.77 5.82
C GLU A 118 -44.27 2.04 6.45
N PRO A 119 -44.21 1.92 7.79
CA PRO A 119 -43.09 1.28 8.46
C PRO A 119 -43.21 -0.25 8.43
N THR A 120 -42.61 -0.90 7.44
CA THR A 120 -42.37 -2.35 7.48
C THR A 120 -41.16 -2.63 8.38
N THR A 121 -41.43 -3.07 9.60
CA THR A 121 -40.41 -3.44 10.59
C THR A 121 -39.83 -4.80 10.23
N ALA A 122 -38.64 -4.84 9.63
CA ALA A 122 -37.86 -6.07 9.48
C ALA A 122 -36.95 -6.26 10.72
N PRO A 123 -36.91 -7.44 11.34
CA PRO A 123 -36.18 -7.68 12.59
C PRO A 123 -34.66 -7.75 12.40
N PRO A 124 -33.86 -7.47 13.44
CA PRO A 124 -32.40 -7.49 13.37
C PRO A 124 -31.86 -8.91 13.16
N VAL A 125 -30.88 -9.02 12.26
CA VAL A 125 -30.06 -10.22 12.04
C VAL A 125 -29.18 -10.44 13.26
N VAL A 126 -29.47 -11.48 14.03
CA VAL A 126 -28.64 -11.99 15.13
C VAL A 126 -27.56 -12.89 14.51
N ILE A 127 -26.29 -12.49 14.66
CA ILE A 127 -25.16 -13.38 14.36
C ILE A 127 -24.98 -14.28 15.58
N LEU A 128 -25.41 -15.54 15.45
CA LEU A 128 -25.15 -16.58 16.43
C LEU A 128 -23.67 -16.98 16.33
N VAL A 129 -22.91 -16.70 17.38
CA VAL A 129 -21.63 -17.34 17.66
C VAL A 129 -21.97 -18.58 18.51
N ASP A 130 -21.81 -19.76 17.93
CA ASP A 130 -21.90 -21.03 18.66
C ASP A 130 -20.70 -21.15 19.63
N ASP A 131 -20.89 -20.71 20.87
CA ASP A 131 -20.10 -21.16 22.01
C ASP A 131 -20.91 -22.23 22.75
N GLN A 132 -20.65 -23.50 22.45
CA GLN A 132 -21.12 -24.64 23.23
C GLN A 132 -20.17 -24.89 24.40
N PRO A 133 -20.65 -24.76 25.64
CA PRO A 133 -20.27 -25.70 26.69
C PRO A 133 -21.47 -26.54 27.14
N ALA A 134 -21.19 -27.80 27.46
CA ALA A 134 -22.14 -28.88 27.73
C ALA A 134 -23.21 -28.55 28.80
N PRO A 135 -24.45 -29.09 28.67
CA PRO A 135 -25.47 -28.93 29.69
C PRO A 135 -25.39 -30.01 30.78
N ALA A 136 -25.61 -29.60 32.03
CA ALA A 136 -26.08 -30.47 33.11
C ALA A 136 -27.58 -30.21 33.37
N ASN A 137 -28.28 -31.30 33.66
CA ASN A 137 -29.71 -31.44 33.92
C ASN A 137 -30.28 -30.46 34.97
N THR A 138 -31.51 -29.96 34.78
CA THR A 138 -32.74 -30.43 35.49
C THR A 138 -34.00 -29.58 35.21
N SER A 139 -35.02 -30.28 34.72
CA SER A 139 -36.46 -30.30 35.07
C SER A 139 -37.27 -29.06 35.53
N MET A 140 -38.42 -28.92 34.85
CA MET A 140 -39.78 -28.52 35.29
C MET A 140 -40.30 -27.10 34.95
N ALA A 141 -41.54 -27.10 34.44
CA ALA A 141 -42.46 -25.98 34.17
C ALA A 141 -43.63 -26.00 35.22
N PRO A 142 -44.78 -25.27 35.12
CA PRO A 142 -45.22 -24.21 34.16
C PRO A 142 -46.09 -23.04 34.76
N ARG A 143 -46.53 -22.12 33.86
CA ARG A 143 -47.86 -21.41 33.76
C ARG A 143 -48.26 -20.27 34.74
N ARG A 144 -48.73 -19.11 34.22
CA ARG A 144 -50.16 -18.71 33.95
C ARG A 144 -50.38 -17.22 33.54
N LYS A 145 -51.57 -16.96 32.94
CA LYS A 145 -52.11 -15.72 32.31
C LYS A 145 -52.90 -14.78 33.27
N GLY A 146 -53.06 -13.49 32.91
CA GLY A 146 -54.23 -12.62 33.24
C GLY A 146 -53.91 -11.11 33.18
N LYS A 147 -54.38 -10.28 32.22
CA LYS A 147 -55.67 -9.56 32.00
C LYS A 147 -55.96 -8.29 32.86
N ARG A 148 -55.91 -7.12 32.17
CA ARG A 148 -56.82 -5.93 32.12
C ARG A 148 -57.03 -4.97 33.33
N GLY A 149 -56.94 -3.66 33.03
CA GLY A 149 -57.67 -2.58 33.72
C GLY A 149 -57.47 -1.19 33.07
N LYS A 150 -58.56 -0.45 32.78
CA LYS A 150 -58.63 0.90 32.16
C LYS A 150 -59.22 1.92 33.16
N LYS A 151 -58.92 3.23 32.96
CA LYS A 151 -59.74 4.48 33.16
C LYS A 151 -58.79 5.65 33.55
N ARG A 152 -59.02 6.97 33.37
CA ARG A 152 -59.68 7.93 32.43
C ARG A 152 -59.33 9.35 32.98
N LEU A 153 -59.23 10.36 32.09
CA LEU A 153 -58.90 11.83 32.22
C LEU A 153 -59.89 12.68 33.10
N PRO A 154 -59.70 13.99 33.49
CA PRO A 154 -59.66 15.19 32.59
C PRO A 154 -59.01 16.58 33.00
N ARG A 155 -58.63 17.34 31.95
CA ARG A 155 -58.75 18.80 31.57
C ARG A 155 -58.49 20.04 32.50
N SER A 156 -57.46 20.86 32.14
CA SER A 156 -57.33 22.34 31.80
C SER A 156 -58.10 23.48 32.57
N PRO A 157 -57.88 24.85 32.45
CA PRO A 157 -57.19 25.69 31.42
C PRO A 157 -56.53 27.10 31.76
N ARG A 158 -55.69 27.63 30.83
CA ARG A 158 -55.52 29.03 30.28
C ARG A 158 -55.05 30.29 31.08
N ARG A 159 -54.04 31.01 30.52
CA ARG A 159 -53.99 32.42 29.95
C ARG A 159 -52.53 32.96 30.04
N GLY A 160 -51.94 33.76 29.14
CA GLY A 160 -52.38 34.51 27.95
C GLY A 160 -51.21 35.01 27.09
N ARG A 161 -51.53 35.68 25.97
CA ARG A 161 -50.64 36.32 24.96
C ARG A 161 -50.79 37.85 25.07
N PRO A 162 -49.80 38.68 24.70
CA PRO A 162 -49.88 39.33 23.37
C PRO A 162 -48.53 39.58 22.67
N THR A 163 -48.66 40.01 21.42
CA THR A 163 -47.72 40.13 20.29
C THR A 163 -46.78 41.36 20.28
N ARG A 164 -45.58 41.25 19.69
CA ARG A 164 -45.06 42.21 18.66
C ARG A 164 -43.85 41.65 17.89
N LYS A 165 -43.56 42.30 16.75
CA LYS A 165 -43.00 41.77 15.50
C LYS A 165 -41.47 41.91 15.36
N ARG A 166 -40.90 41.03 14.52
CA ARG A 166 -39.68 41.14 13.68
C ARG A 166 -38.33 41.42 14.36
N PHE A 167 -37.41 40.46 14.24
CA PHE A 167 -36.22 40.58 13.38
C PHE A 167 -35.75 39.17 12.98
N ARG A 168 -35.60 38.94 11.67
CA ARG A 168 -34.85 37.78 11.14
C ARG A 168 -33.36 38.10 11.33
N SER A 169 -32.65 37.31 12.13
CA SER A 169 -31.24 36.97 11.89
C SER A 169 -31.34 35.60 11.19
N ARG A 170 -31.02 35.42 9.90
CA ARG A 170 -29.87 35.82 9.07
C ARG A 170 -28.56 35.26 9.64
N TYR A 171 -28.27 34.05 9.14
CA TYR A 171 -27.02 33.30 8.98
C TYR A 171 -26.05 33.20 10.16
N ASP A 172 -25.81 31.96 10.59
CA ASP A 172 -24.43 31.48 10.80
C ASP A 172 -24.38 29.95 10.64
N TYR A 173 -24.23 29.50 9.39
CA TYR A 173 -23.90 28.12 9.00
C TYR A 173 -23.15 28.24 7.66
N GLU A 174 -21.99 28.91 7.66
CA GLU A 174 -21.11 28.98 6.47
C GLU A 174 -19.62 28.78 6.80
N ASP A 175 -19.27 28.16 7.94
CA ASP A 175 -17.85 27.90 8.28
C ASP A 175 -17.42 26.41 8.24
N ASP A 176 -18.35 25.45 8.27
CA ASP A 176 -17.97 24.02 8.27
C ASP A 176 -17.53 23.50 6.89
N GLU A 177 -18.07 23.98 5.77
CA GLU A 177 -17.71 23.42 4.44
C GLU A 177 -16.33 23.86 3.95
N LYS A 178 -15.90 25.08 4.29
CA LYS A 178 -14.54 25.57 3.96
C LYS A 178 -13.48 24.80 4.74
N GLU A 179 -13.77 24.40 5.99
CA GLU A 179 -12.81 23.65 6.81
C GLU A 179 -12.50 22.25 6.23
N TYR A 180 -13.48 21.59 5.59
CA TYR A 180 -13.26 20.31 4.92
C TYR A 180 -12.50 20.45 3.59
N GLN A 181 -12.70 21.55 2.87
CA GLN A 181 -12.03 21.80 1.58
C GLN A 181 -10.50 21.99 1.76
N TYR A 182 -10.06 22.52 2.91
CA TYR A 182 -8.63 22.63 3.29
C TYR A 182 -8.03 21.36 3.95
N ARG A 183 -8.85 20.36 4.29
CA ARG A 183 -8.35 19.05 4.78
C ARG A 183 -7.98 18.08 3.67
N ASN A 184 -8.42 18.31 2.44
CA ASN A 184 -8.03 17.47 1.32
C ASN A 184 -6.63 17.88 0.84
N ILE A 185 -5.65 17.01 1.08
CA ILE A 185 -4.25 17.31 0.80
C ILE A 185 -4.00 17.71 -0.65
N GLU A 186 -4.81 17.22 -1.59
CA GLU A 186 -4.69 17.56 -3.01
C GLU A 186 -4.82 19.05 -3.24
N TYR A 187 -5.77 19.69 -2.55
CA TYR A 187 -5.98 21.13 -2.62
C TYR A 187 -4.84 21.87 -1.95
N ARG A 188 -4.38 21.43 -0.76
CA ARG A 188 -3.20 22.01 -0.09
C ARG A 188 -1.95 21.91 -0.97
N MET A 189 -1.73 20.76 -1.59
CA MET A 189 -0.61 20.55 -2.51
C MET A 189 -0.72 21.43 -3.75
N ALA A 190 -1.89 21.55 -4.38
CA ALA A 190 -2.07 22.41 -5.55
C ALA A 190 -2.00 23.91 -5.20
N ALA A 191 -2.42 24.28 -3.98
CA ALA A 191 -2.38 25.64 -3.46
C ALA A 191 -0.95 26.12 -3.20
N ASP A 192 -0.14 25.27 -2.54
CA ASP A 192 1.19 25.60 -2.01
C ASP A 192 2.35 25.21 -2.96
N ASP A 193 2.07 24.60 -4.11
CA ASP A 193 3.13 24.18 -5.05
C ASP A 193 3.77 25.40 -5.73
N PRO A 194 5.09 25.65 -5.52
CA PRO A 194 5.76 26.81 -6.09
C PRO A 194 5.91 26.75 -7.62
N ARG A 195 5.54 25.63 -8.26
CA ARG A 195 5.56 25.50 -9.72
C ARG A 195 4.34 26.11 -10.40
N PHE A 196 3.26 26.36 -9.66
CA PHE A 196 2.04 26.91 -10.23
C PHE A 196 1.94 28.42 -9.96
N ASP A 197 1.42 29.16 -10.94
CA ASP A 197 1.14 30.58 -10.80
C ASP A 197 -0.05 30.77 -9.83
N PRO A 198 0.12 31.55 -8.73
CA PRO A 198 -0.97 31.84 -7.79
C PRO A 198 -2.18 32.53 -8.43
N GLN A 199 -2.02 33.17 -9.59
CA GLN A 199 -3.12 33.81 -10.33
C GLN A 199 -4.03 32.80 -11.04
N VAL A 200 -3.58 31.56 -11.22
CA VAL A 200 -4.36 30.49 -11.86
C VAL A 200 -5.32 29.88 -10.84
N ASP A 201 -6.55 29.61 -11.27
CA ASP A 201 -7.58 29.01 -10.44
C ASP A 201 -7.12 27.65 -9.88
N LEU A 202 -7.61 27.32 -8.68
CA LEU A 202 -7.17 26.13 -7.95
C LEU A 202 -7.51 24.83 -8.69
N HIS A 203 -8.60 24.82 -9.46
CA HIS A 203 -9.04 23.64 -10.21
C HIS A 203 -8.09 23.31 -11.36
N THR A 204 -7.68 24.32 -12.14
CA THR A 204 -6.67 24.19 -13.19
C THR A 204 -5.33 23.72 -12.61
N ARG A 205 -4.92 24.27 -11.46
CA ARG A 205 -3.70 23.82 -10.75
C ARG A 205 -3.79 22.36 -10.31
N LEU A 206 -4.94 21.94 -9.80
CA LEU A 206 -5.22 20.54 -9.42
C LEU A 206 -5.12 19.59 -10.62
N HIS A 207 -5.72 19.95 -11.77
CA HIS A 207 -5.64 19.16 -12.99
C HIS A 207 -4.19 19.01 -13.48
N HIS A 208 -3.42 20.11 -13.50
CA HIS A 208 -2.00 20.05 -13.82
C HIS A 208 -1.22 19.18 -12.82
N LEU A 209 -1.51 19.27 -11.53
CA LEU A 209 -0.89 18.43 -10.52
C LEU A 209 -1.17 16.93 -10.79
N ARG A 210 -2.42 16.55 -11.10
CA ARG A 210 -2.82 15.18 -11.45
C ARG A 210 -2.06 14.63 -12.66
N THR A 211 -1.90 15.42 -13.72
CA THR A 211 -1.13 14.98 -14.92
C THR A 211 0.37 14.78 -14.62
N LEU A 212 0.97 15.62 -13.77
CA LEU A 212 2.36 15.47 -13.31
C LEU A 212 2.51 14.22 -12.43
N ILE A 213 1.56 14.03 -11.54
CA ILE A 213 1.42 12.88 -10.65
C ILE A 213 1.37 11.60 -11.49
N ALA A 214 0.52 11.54 -12.51
CA ALA A 214 0.39 10.38 -13.39
C ALA A 214 1.68 10.11 -14.21
N SER A 215 2.31 11.18 -14.71
CA SER A 215 3.60 11.09 -15.39
C SER A 215 4.70 10.47 -14.50
N ALA A 216 4.77 10.88 -13.23
CA ALA A 216 5.74 10.33 -12.28
C ALA A 216 5.49 8.83 -12.02
N ASN A 217 4.23 8.42 -11.88
CA ASN A 217 3.85 7.02 -11.69
C ASN A 217 4.30 6.12 -12.82
N LEU A 218 4.05 6.53 -14.07
CA LEU A 218 4.49 5.77 -15.23
C LEU A 218 6.01 5.57 -15.26
N VAL A 219 6.77 6.59 -14.84
CA VAL A 219 8.24 6.49 -14.71
C VAL A 219 8.62 5.50 -13.61
N ASN A 220 7.97 5.56 -12.45
CA ASN A 220 8.24 4.69 -11.31
C ASN A 220 7.87 3.23 -11.59
N ASN A 221 6.70 2.98 -12.17
CA ASN A 221 6.25 1.65 -12.60
C ASN A 221 7.25 1.04 -13.58
N ARG A 222 7.66 1.81 -14.59
CA ARG A 222 8.68 1.40 -15.56
C ARG A 222 10.02 1.09 -14.90
N PHE A 223 10.43 1.90 -13.92
CA PHE A 223 11.65 1.69 -13.16
C PHE A 223 11.59 0.37 -12.37
N GLY A 224 10.48 0.12 -11.67
CA GLY A 224 10.22 -1.11 -10.93
C GLY A 224 10.37 -2.38 -11.77
N ARG A 225 9.64 -2.43 -12.90
CA ARG A 225 9.73 -3.56 -13.85
C ARG A 225 11.16 -3.75 -14.38
N ARG A 226 11.85 -2.65 -14.68
CA ARG A 226 13.24 -2.70 -15.15
C ARG A 226 14.20 -3.30 -14.13
N VAL A 227 14.08 -2.94 -12.85
CA VAL A 227 14.94 -3.49 -11.77
C VAL A 227 14.81 -5.01 -11.70
N VAL A 228 13.58 -5.53 -11.83
CA VAL A 228 13.31 -6.97 -11.83
C VAL A 228 13.91 -7.65 -13.07
N SER A 229 13.67 -7.08 -14.25
CA SER A 229 14.22 -7.57 -15.53
C SER A 229 15.76 -7.64 -15.50
N GLN A 230 16.42 -6.57 -15.07
CA GLN A 230 17.88 -6.49 -14.98
C GLN A 230 18.45 -7.41 -13.89
N GLY A 231 17.65 -7.71 -12.85
CA GLY A 231 18.00 -8.62 -11.78
C GLY A 231 17.92 -10.10 -12.16
N MET A 232 17.42 -10.48 -13.34
CA MET A 232 17.33 -11.88 -13.77
C MET A 232 18.72 -12.51 -13.96
N ARG A 233 18.87 -13.75 -13.48
CA ARG A 233 20.12 -14.53 -13.53
C ARG A 233 19.93 -15.83 -14.28
N THR A 234 21.03 -16.40 -14.75
CA THR A 234 21.03 -17.77 -15.28
C THR A 234 21.17 -18.73 -14.10
N LYS A 235 20.17 -19.59 -13.90
CA LYS A 235 20.18 -20.68 -12.92
C LYS A 235 20.40 -21.98 -13.67
N CYS A 236 21.20 -22.88 -13.09
CA CYS A 236 21.53 -24.15 -13.70
C CYS A 236 21.30 -25.31 -12.73
N THR A 237 20.96 -26.47 -13.27
CA THR A 237 21.02 -27.76 -12.57
C THR A 237 22.13 -28.60 -13.18
N CYS A 238 22.90 -29.27 -12.31
CA CYS A 238 23.98 -30.16 -12.69
C CYS A 238 23.46 -31.60 -12.72
N HIS A 239 23.81 -32.34 -13.77
CA HIS A 239 23.34 -33.70 -14.04
C HIS A 239 24.49 -34.68 -14.34
N GLY A 240 25.72 -34.34 -13.95
CA GLY A 240 26.88 -35.23 -14.14
C GLY A 240 26.91 -36.37 -13.12
N VAL A 241 27.74 -37.38 -13.40
CA VAL A 241 27.96 -38.55 -12.54
C VAL A 241 28.31 -38.08 -11.12
N SER A 242 27.69 -38.72 -10.11
CA SER A 242 27.86 -38.39 -8.68
C SER A 242 27.56 -36.93 -8.31
N GLY A 243 26.67 -36.25 -9.05
CA GLY A 243 26.31 -34.85 -8.81
C GLY A 243 27.31 -33.83 -9.38
N SER A 244 28.25 -34.26 -10.23
CA SER A 244 29.18 -33.36 -10.91
C SER A 244 28.47 -32.40 -11.88
N CYS A 245 29.09 -31.25 -12.16
CA CYS A 245 28.57 -30.23 -13.08
C CYS A 245 29.14 -30.33 -14.51
N SER A 246 29.68 -31.49 -14.90
CA SER A 246 30.21 -31.74 -16.25
C SER A 246 29.16 -31.56 -17.35
N VAL A 247 27.91 -31.92 -17.05
CA VAL A 247 26.72 -31.59 -17.85
C VAL A 247 25.77 -30.77 -16.98
N ARG A 248 25.33 -29.62 -17.50
CA ARG A 248 24.36 -28.76 -16.81
C ARG A 248 23.34 -28.17 -17.79
N THR A 249 22.11 -28.04 -17.32
CA THR A 249 21.00 -27.42 -18.02
C THR A 249 20.66 -26.11 -17.32
N CYS A 250 20.48 -25.02 -18.07
CA CYS A 250 20.24 -23.71 -17.49
C CYS A 250 19.03 -22.99 -18.07
N TRP A 251 18.42 -22.13 -17.27
CA TRP A 251 17.33 -21.23 -17.65
C TRP A 251 17.51 -19.85 -17.03
N ARG A 252 16.74 -18.87 -17.54
CA ARG A 252 16.64 -17.53 -16.95
C ARG A 252 15.63 -17.57 -15.82
N ALA A 253 16.06 -17.15 -14.64
CA ALA A 253 15.24 -17.08 -13.44
C ALA A 253 15.33 -15.70 -12.80
N LEU A 254 14.22 -15.26 -12.24
CA LEU A 254 14.14 -14.06 -11.41
C LEU A 254 14.91 -14.26 -10.11
N THR A 255 15.54 -13.19 -9.63
CA THR A 255 16.13 -13.17 -8.28
C THR A 255 15.04 -13.01 -7.23
N ALA A 256 15.37 -13.26 -5.96
CA ALA A 256 14.46 -13.01 -4.86
C ALA A 256 13.94 -11.57 -4.88
N LEU A 257 12.63 -11.38 -4.72
CA LEU A 257 11.98 -10.07 -4.76
C LEU A 257 12.57 -9.09 -3.74
N SER A 258 13.05 -9.58 -2.60
CA SER A 258 13.75 -8.80 -1.57
C SER A 258 14.97 -8.04 -2.12
N ARG A 259 15.69 -8.59 -3.12
CA ARG A 259 16.82 -7.90 -3.75
C ARG A 259 16.37 -6.73 -4.61
N ALA A 260 15.25 -6.87 -5.33
CA ALA A 260 14.63 -5.77 -6.05
C ALA A 260 14.14 -4.70 -5.06
N GLY A 261 13.52 -5.14 -3.95
CA GLY A 261 13.11 -4.28 -2.84
C GLY A 261 14.23 -3.42 -2.28
N ALA A 262 15.37 -4.04 -1.95
CA ALA A 262 16.54 -3.32 -1.45
C ALA A 262 17.16 -2.37 -2.50
N ALA A 263 17.14 -2.75 -3.79
CA ALA A 263 17.60 -1.87 -4.86
C ALA A 263 16.70 -0.64 -5.02
N LEU A 264 15.38 -0.83 -5.00
CA LEU A 264 14.39 0.24 -5.09
C LEU A 264 14.42 1.16 -3.87
N ALA A 265 14.61 0.62 -2.66
CA ALA A 265 14.69 1.42 -1.44
C ALA A 265 15.91 2.35 -1.43
N ARG A 266 17.06 1.87 -1.92
CA ARG A 266 18.26 2.72 -2.09
C ARG A 266 18.05 3.81 -3.12
N GLU A 267 17.32 3.52 -4.20
CA GLU A 267 16.99 4.53 -5.21
C GLU A 267 15.97 5.54 -4.70
N ALA A 268 15.02 5.13 -3.86
CA ALA A 268 14.01 6.00 -3.25
C ALA A 268 14.66 7.09 -2.38
N GLY A 269 15.69 6.73 -1.61
CA GLY A 269 16.49 7.71 -0.84
C GLY A 269 17.24 8.73 -1.71
N ARG A 270 17.37 8.48 -3.02
CA ARG A 270 18.02 9.35 -4.01
C ARG A 270 17.07 9.82 -5.12
N ALA A 271 15.76 9.61 -4.91
CA ALA A 271 14.73 10.00 -5.85
C ALA A 271 14.82 11.50 -6.12
N ALA A 272 14.48 11.89 -7.34
CA ALA A 272 14.57 13.28 -7.78
C ALA A 272 13.17 13.80 -8.09
N ALA A 273 12.93 15.08 -7.82
CA ALA A 273 11.71 15.73 -8.24
C ALA A 273 11.51 15.55 -9.75
N LEU A 274 10.25 15.43 -10.18
CA LEU A 274 9.90 15.43 -11.59
C LEU A 274 10.30 16.81 -12.17
N PRO A 275 11.16 16.85 -13.21
CA PRO A 275 11.58 18.13 -13.77
C PRO A 275 10.37 18.85 -14.39
N PRO A 276 10.33 20.19 -14.35
CA PRO A 276 9.34 20.95 -15.12
C PRO A 276 9.48 20.61 -16.61
N ARG A 277 8.37 20.66 -17.36
CA ARG A 277 8.39 20.51 -18.83
C ARG A 277 9.28 21.60 -19.43
N ALA A 278 10.54 21.29 -19.70
CA ALA A 278 11.45 22.21 -20.36
C ALA A 278 11.11 22.29 -21.86
N PRO A 279 11.10 23.48 -22.48
CA PRO A 279 10.71 23.63 -23.89
C PRO A 279 11.67 22.99 -24.91
N ARG A 280 12.87 22.52 -24.53
CA ARG A 280 13.82 21.88 -25.47
C ARG A 280 14.70 20.84 -24.77
N PRO A 281 14.98 19.67 -25.40
CA PRO A 281 15.92 18.71 -24.86
C PRO A 281 17.35 19.22 -25.04
N ARG A 282 18.00 19.65 -23.95
CA ARG A 282 19.48 19.66 -23.93
C ARG A 282 19.95 18.20 -24.02
N PRO A 283 21.02 17.86 -24.76
CA PRO A 283 21.57 16.51 -24.76
C PRO A 283 22.18 16.22 -23.40
N LEU A 284 21.35 15.74 -22.47
CA LEU A 284 21.77 15.30 -21.15
C LEU A 284 22.62 14.04 -21.35
N ARG A 285 23.93 14.13 -21.06
CA ARG A 285 24.80 12.96 -20.78
C ARG A 285 23.95 11.92 -20.06
N ARG A 286 23.82 10.70 -20.61
CA ARG A 286 22.96 9.59 -20.15
C ARG A 286 22.66 9.67 -18.64
N ALA A 287 21.64 10.45 -18.27
CA ALA A 287 21.31 10.65 -16.87
C ALA A 287 20.78 9.31 -16.37
N ARG A 288 21.33 8.80 -15.27
CA ARG A 288 20.85 7.55 -14.68
C ARG A 288 19.35 7.69 -14.43
N SER A 289 18.57 6.72 -14.88
CA SER A 289 17.13 6.68 -14.56
C SER A 289 17.00 6.67 -13.03
N ARG A 290 16.13 7.52 -12.49
CA ARG A 290 15.85 7.62 -11.06
C ARG A 290 14.35 7.54 -10.82
N LEU A 291 13.97 7.15 -9.60
CA LEU A 291 12.59 7.32 -9.13
C LEU A 291 12.23 8.82 -9.08
N ARG A 292 10.96 9.11 -9.35
CA ARG A 292 10.43 10.47 -9.48
C ARG A 292 9.32 10.72 -8.48
N TYR A 293 9.41 11.85 -7.80
CA TYR A 293 8.35 12.35 -6.93
C TYR A 293 7.89 13.73 -7.42
N VAL A 294 6.67 14.11 -7.05
CA VAL A 294 6.09 15.40 -7.42
C VAL A 294 6.08 16.32 -6.22
N THR A 295 5.68 15.82 -5.05
CA THR A 295 5.57 16.63 -3.84
C THR A 295 6.62 16.25 -2.79
N PRO A 296 7.10 17.21 -1.98
CA PRO A 296 8.00 16.90 -0.87
C PRO A 296 7.34 15.94 0.12
N SER A 297 8.13 15.09 0.76
CA SER A 297 7.64 14.24 1.84
C SER A 297 7.26 15.11 3.06
N PRO A 298 6.09 14.88 3.68
CA PRO A 298 5.71 15.58 4.90
C PRO A 298 6.60 15.16 6.07
N ASP A 299 6.45 15.86 7.21
CA ASP A 299 6.96 15.34 8.46
C ASP A 299 6.12 14.14 8.93
N TYR A 300 6.79 13.04 9.23
CA TYR A 300 6.16 11.80 9.72
C TYR A 300 6.27 11.63 11.24
N CYS A 301 6.88 12.59 11.94
CA CYS A 301 7.11 12.52 13.38
C CYS A 301 5.81 12.61 14.18
N GLU A 302 4.96 13.57 13.84
CA GLU A 302 3.66 13.79 14.46
C GLU A 302 2.52 13.24 13.57
N PRO A 303 1.35 12.92 14.17
CA PRO A 303 0.19 12.50 13.40
C PRO A 303 -0.32 13.65 12.50
N ASP A 304 -0.41 13.39 11.20
CA ASP A 304 -1.05 14.27 10.21
C ASP A 304 -2.07 13.44 9.42
N PRO A 305 -3.36 13.49 9.80
CA PRO A 305 -4.43 12.77 9.11
C PRO A 305 -4.57 13.16 7.63
N ALA A 306 -4.31 14.43 7.27
CA ALA A 306 -4.40 14.89 5.89
C ALA A 306 -3.29 14.30 5.02
N ALA A 307 -2.11 14.06 5.60
CA ALA A 307 -1.02 13.31 4.96
C ALA A 307 -1.16 11.78 5.04
N GLY A 308 -2.11 11.28 5.83
CA GLY A 308 -2.18 9.86 6.18
C GLY A 308 -1.02 9.41 7.07
N SER A 309 -0.33 10.35 7.74
CA SER A 309 0.72 10.06 8.71
C SER A 309 0.09 9.76 10.07
N LEU A 310 0.41 8.60 10.64
CA LEU A 310 -0.01 8.25 12.01
C LEU A 310 0.98 8.77 13.08
N GLY A 311 2.08 9.40 12.68
CA GLY A 311 3.19 9.76 13.56
C GLY A 311 4.11 8.59 13.92
N THR A 312 5.13 8.86 14.74
CA THR A 312 6.08 7.83 15.22
C THR A 312 5.95 7.48 16.71
N HIS A 313 4.96 8.04 17.40
CA HIS A 313 4.64 7.72 18.80
C HIS A 313 4.40 6.22 19.00
N GLY A 314 4.94 5.67 20.09
CA GLY A 314 4.76 4.26 20.44
C GLY A 314 5.38 3.25 19.47
N ARG A 315 6.16 3.66 18.46
CA ARG A 315 6.81 2.72 17.53
C ARG A 315 8.02 2.05 18.16
N LYS A 316 8.17 0.74 17.91
CA LYS A 316 9.37 0.00 18.29
C LYS A 316 10.58 0.51 17.49
N CYS A 317 11.67 0.80 18.19
CA CYS A 317 12.90 1.34 17.62
C CYS A 317 14.12 0.51 18.05
N ASN A 318 15.21 0.59 17.29
CA ASN A 318 16.47 -0.05 17.65
C ASN A 318 17.43 0.96 18.29
N ALA A 319 17.78 0.76 19.57
CA ALA A 319 18.67 1.65 20.30
C ALA A 319 20.11 1.64 19.77
N SER A 320 20.55 0.53 19.18
CA SER A 320 21.94 0.35 18.71
C SER A 320 22.21 0.99 17.35
N LEU A 321 21.18 1.32 16.56
CA LEU A 321 21.34 1.83 15.20
C LEU A 321 21.57 3.34 15.10
N GLY A 322 21.53 4.09 16.22
CA GLY A 322 21.73 5.54 16.21
C GLY A 322 20.81 6.28 15.24
N GLN A 323 21.38 7.07 14.32
CA GLN A 323 20.66 7.78 13.26
C GLN A 323 20.33 6.92 12.01
N GLY A 324 20.72 5.64 12.01
CA GLY A 324 20.36 4.70 10.97
C GLY A 324 18.84 4.53 10.82
N ALA A 325 18.41 4.00 9.67
CA ALA A 325 17.00 3.69 9.45
C ALA A 325 16.48 2.71 10.52
N GLY A 326 15.38 3.06 11.20
CA GLY A 326 14.84 2.28 12.33
C GLY A 326 15.55 2.49 13.68
N GLY A 327 16.60 3.31 13.72
CA GLY A 327 17.28 3.69 14.95
C GLY A 327 16.46 4.67 15.79
N CYS A 328 16.50 4.54 17.11
CA CYS A 328 15.68 5.37 18.00
C CYS A 328 15.98 6.87 17.89
N ALA A 329 17.23 7.27 17.60
CA ALA A 329 17.59 8.68 17.48
C ALA A 329 16.89 9.35 16.29
N ARG A 330 16.65 8.61 15.21
CA ARG A 330 15.92 9.11 14.03
C ARG A 330 14.42 8.84 14.13
N LEU A 331 14.00 7.66 14.59
CA LEU A 331 12.60 7.25 14.58
C LEU A 331 11.76 8.03 15.60
N CYS A 332 12.33 8.38 16.75
CA CYS A 332 11.60 9.03 17.85
C CYS A 332 11.67 10.56 17.80
N CYS A 333 12.27 11.14 16.75
CA CYS A 333 12.25 12.59 16.48
C CYS A 333 12.67 13.47 17.68
N GLY A 334 13.63 13.01 18.48
CA GLY A 334 14.10 13.75 19.67
C GLY A 334 13.24 13.59 20.93
N ARG A 335 12.07 12.95 20.89
CA ARG A 335 11.15 12.79 22.04
C ARG A 335 11.64 11.79 23.11
N GLY A 336 12.78 11.15 22.88
CA GLY A 336 13.29 10.07 23.74
C GLY A 336 12.62 8.72 23.46
N ARG A 337 12.88 7.74 24.33
CA ARG A 337 12.37 6.38 24.21
C ARG A 337 12.15 5.75 25.58
N ARG A 338 11.10 4.94 25.70
CA ARG A 338 10.89 4.05 26.85
C ARG A 338 11.51 2.68 26.57
N ALA A 339 12.14 2.08 27.58
CA ALA A 339 12.69 0.73 27.51
C ALA A 339 11.82 -0.22 28.34
N LEU A 340 11.35 -1.29 27.71
CA LEU A 340 10.51 -2.32 28.32
C LEU A 340 11.26 -3.64 28.31
N ARG A 341 11.41 -4.29 29.47
CA ARG A 341 11.93 -5.65 29.55
C ARG A 341 10.82 -6.63 29.20
N ALA A 342 10.91 -7.25 28.03
CA ALA A 342 10.00 -8.29 27.59
C ALA A 342 10.65 -9.66 27.80
N ALA A 343 9.91 -10.61 28.37
CA ALA A 343 10.33 -12.02 28.44
C ALA A 343 9.56 -12.82 27.39
N ARG A 344 10.28 -13.55 26.53
CA ARG A 344 9.70 -14.44 25.54
C ARG A 344 10.25 -15.85 25.71
N LEU A 345 9.42 -16.85 25.44
CA LEU A 345 9.86 -18.25 25.40
C LEU A 345 10.37 -18.54 23.98
N GLU A 346 11.62 -18.95 23.86
CA GLU A 346 12.22 -19.35 22.59
C GLU A 346 12.74 -20.79 22.66
N ARG A 347 12.72 -21.47 21.53
CA ARG A 347 13.34 -22.80 21.41
C ARG A 347 14.85 -22.65 21.53
N CYS A 348 15.44 -23.36 22.47
CA CYS A 348 16.86 -23.32 22.77
C CYS A 348 17.39 -24.74 22.94
N ARG A 349 18.73 -24.88 22.93
CA ARG A 349 19.41 -26.14 23.24
C ARG A 349 18.87 -27.34 22.43
N CYS A 350 18.60 -27.10 21.15
CA CYS A 350 18.07 -28.11 20.25
C CYS A 350 19.09 -29.23 20.01
N ARG A 351 18.66 -30.49 20.15
CA ARG A 351 19.45 -31.68 19.84
C ARG A 351 18.84 -32.39 18.66
N TYR A 352 19.70 -32.74 17.70
CA TYR A 352 19.32 -33.53 16.54
C TYR A 352 19.54 -35.00 16.82
N HIS A 353 18.53 -35.81 16.56
CA HIS A 353 18.57 -37.26 16.65
C HIS A 353 18.68 -37.83 15.24
N TRP A 354 19.73 -38.63 15.01
CA TRP A 354 19.98 -39.29 13.73
C TRP A 354 18.89 -40.33 13.46
N CYS A 355 17.90 -39.89 12.69
CA CYS A 355 16.63 -40.53 12.30
C CYS A 355 15.60 -39.47 11.87
N CYS A 356 15.97 -38.17 11.93
CA CYS A 356 15.25 -36.98 11.42
C CYS A 356 14.41 -36.21 12.45
N ARG A 357 14.72 -36.33 13.74
CA ARG A 357 14.00 -35.60 14.81
C ARG A 357 14.88 -34.53 15.45
N VAL A 358 14.31 -33.36 15.72
CA VAL A 358 14.96 -32.29 16.50
C VAL A 358 14.13 -32.03 17.75
N ASP A 359 14.70 -32.29 18.91
CA ASP A 359 14.08 -31.99 20.19
C ASP A 359 14.74 -30.72 20.78
N CYS A 360 13.92 -29.73 21.14
CA CYS A 360 14.37 -28.46 21.71
C CYS A 360 13.72 -28.22 23.07
N GLN A 361 14.44 -27.56 23.97
CA GLN A 361 13.89 -27.04 25.21
C GLN A 361 13.27 -25.66 24.96
N LEU A 362 12.36 -25.22 25.83
CA LEU A 362 11.86 -23.84 25.85
C LEU A 362 12.65 -23.06 26.91
N CYS A 363 13.40 -22.05 26.48
CA CYS A 363 14.12 -21.14 27.36
C CYS A 363 13.38 -19.82 27.47
N ARG A 364 13.36 -19.23 28.67
CA ARG A 364 12.94 -17.85 28.88
C ARG A 364 14.08 -16.91 28.50
N VAL A 365 13.89 -16.12 27.44
CA VAL A 365 14.82 -15.08 26.99
C VAL A 365 14.23 -13.73 27.36
N THR A 366 14.97 -12.96 28.15
CA THR A 366 14.61 -11.57 28.49
C THR A 366 15.31 -10.62 27.53
N THR A 367 14.54 -9.87 26.76
CA THR A 367 15.04 -8.85 25.82
C THR A 367 14.56 -7.48 26.23
N GLU A 368 15.42 -6.47 26.08
CA GLU A 368 15.03 -5.07 26.25
C GLU A 368 14.52 -4.51 24.92
N GLU A 369 13.27 -4.07 24.92
CA GLU A 369 12.61 -3.49 23.76
C GLU A 369 12.44 -2.00 23.95
N HIS A 370 12.77 -1.21 22.92
CA HIS A 370 12.65 0.25 22.99
C HIS A 370 11.49 0.73 22.13
N TYR A 371 10.72 1.67 22.68
CA TYR A 371 9.57 2.28 22.01
C TYR A 371 9.70 3.80 22.10
N CYS A 372 9.35 4.50 21.02
CA CYS A 372 9.31 5.94 21.03
C CYS A 372 8.23 6.45 21.98
N ASN A 373 8.55 7.52 22.71
CA ASN A 373 7.60 8.22 23.56
C ASN A 373 6.51 8.89 22.72
#